data_AF-A0A2N1VAM8-F1
#
_entry.id   AF-A0A2N1VAM8-F1
#
_cell.length_a   1.000
_cell.length_b   1.000
_cell.length_c   1.000
_cell.angle_alpha   90.00
_cell.angle_beta   90.00
_cell.angle_gamma   90.00
#
_symmetry.space_group_name_H-M   'P 1'
#
loop_
_entity.id
_entity.type
_entity.pdbx_description
1 polymer ?
#
loop_
_entity_poly.entity_id
_entity_poly.type
_entity_poly.pdbx_seq_one_letter_code
_entity_poly.pdbx_strand_id
1 'polypeptide(L)'
;NILLFQKTNGGWAKNYDMLAVLTDEQKEAVIKSKEVLNSTFDNGATHSHIDYLAQVYSITNETKYKEACLHGIEFIFSAQYPNGGWPQFFPDTSGYKKYITFNDGAMVGILNLLRKFALAIPHYSFLNGEFRNRVNESFNRGLECILKCQIKEGENLLVWCQQHDNVTLLPQNARTFEPASICNGESSEIVLMLMEIKNPDKKIINSIQQAVKWFNDSKILGTAIKVIDAPRIEYQYHSTKTDKIVIEDPDAPPIWTRFYELVTHKPMFCNRDGKPVYSLAQVDRERRTGYGWYIYSPQEVLNRYPEWQKKWAPEANMLE
;
A
#
# COMPACT_ATOMS: atom_id res chain seq x y z
N ASN A 1 4.12 -10.11 22.76
CA ASN A 1 2.99 -9.35 22.21
C ASN A 1 2.51 -9.83 20.85
N ILE A 2 3.35 -9.92 19.81
CA ILE A 2 2.88 -10.35 18.46
C ILE A 2 2.04 -11.65 18.50
N LEU A 3 2.51 -12.69 19.19
CA LEU A 3 1.74 -13.93 19.39
C LEU A 3 0.43 -13.74 20.18
N LEU A 4 0.45 -12.87 21.20
CA LEU A 4 -0.69 -12.61 22.05
C LEU A 4 -1.81 -11.91 21.27
N PHE A 5 -1.45 -10.96 20.40
CA PHE A 5 -2.38 -10.17 19.60
C PHE A 5 -2.88 -10.88 18.33
N GLN A 6 -2.32 -12.03 17.97
CA GLN A 6 -2.85 -12.82 16.84
C GLN A 6 -4.27 -13.28 17.15
N LYS A 7 -5.19 -12.98 16.23
CA LYS A 7 -6.60 -13.37 16.29
C LYS A 7 -6.77 -14.85 15.95
N THR A 8 -7.93 -15.41 16.26
CA THR A 8 -8.24 -16.83 15.99
C THR A 8 -8.32 -17.16 14.51
N ASN A 9 -8.52 -16.16 13.65
CA ASN A 9 -8.44 -16.33 12.19
C ASN A 9 -7.02 -16.24 11.63
N GLY A 10 -6.00 -16.05 12.47
CA GLY A 10 -4.60 -15.97 12.07
C GLY A 10 -4.10 -14.56 11.73
N GLY A 11 -5.00 -13.59 11.54
CA GLY A 11 -4.65 -12.20 11.25
C GLY A 11 -4.37 -11.35 12.50
N TRP A 12 -4.02 -10.08 12.26
CA TRP A 12 -3.82 -9.06 13.31
C TRP A 12 -4.68 -7.84 13.04
N ALA A 13 -5.11 -7.21 14.13
CA ALA A 13 -5.68 -5.87 14.08
C ALA A 13 -4.55 -4.81 13.98
N LYS A 14 -4.87 -3.63 13.46
CA LYS A 14 -3.92 -2.52 13.30
C LYS A 14 -3.76 -1.66 14.55
N ASN A 15 -2.73 -0.83 14.55
CA ASN A 15 -2.49 0.26 15.54
C ASN A 15 -2.32 -0.19 16.99
N TYR A 16 -1.83 -1.42 17.20
CA TYR A 16 -1.37 -1.87 18.51
C TYR A 16 0.13 -1.62 18.64
N ASP A 17 0.54 -1.06 19.77
CA ASP A 17 1.95 -1.00 20.14
C ASP A 17 2.44 -2.39 20.56
N MET A 18 3.18 -3.05 19.66
CA MET A 18 3.73 -4.37 19.90
C MET A 18 4.82 -4.38 20.99
N LEU A 19 5.33 -3.22 21.41
CA LEU A 19 6.33 -3.08 22.48
C LEU A 19 5.72 -2.75 23.84
N ALA A 20 4.41 -2.50 23.91
CA ALA A 20 3.74 -2.14 25.15
C ALA A 20 3.93 -3.20 26.26
N VAL A 21 4.23 -2.76 27.48
CA VAL A 21 4.23 -3.64 28.65
C VAL A 21 2.79 -3.72 29.15
N LEU A 22 2.17 -4.89 28.96
CA LEU A 22 0.76 -5.10 29.32
C LEU A 22 0.62 -5.58 30.77
N THR A 23 -0.37 -5.05 31.49
CA THR A 23 -0.84 -5.64 32.75
C THR A 23 -1.52 -6.99 32.50
N ASP A 24 -1.73 -7.77 33.56
CA ASP A 24 -2.38 -9.08 33.41
C ASP A 24 -3.85 -8.94 32.98
N GLU A 25 -4.55 -7.90 33.46
CA GLU A 25 -5.92 -7.57 33.02
C GLU A 25 -5.95 -7.21 31.53
N GLN A 26 -4.96 -6.46 31.05
CA GLN A 26 -4.84 -6.12 29.63
C GLN A 26 -4.56 -7.36 28.78
N LYS A 27 -3.67 -8.26 29.22
CA LYS A 27 -3.44 -9.53 28.52
C LYS A 27 -4.72 -10.36 28.46
N GLU A 28 -5.46 -10.44 29.55
CA GLU A 28 -6.72 -11.18 29.61
C GLU A 28 -7.78 -10.57 28.69
N ALA A 29 -7.87 -9.24 28.62
CA ALA A 29 -8.72 -8.54 27.67
C ALA A 29 -8.34 -8.86 26.21
N VAL A 30 -7.05 -8.89 25.88
CA VAL A 30 -6.58 -9.29 24.55
C VAL A 30 -6.98 -10.72 24.23
N ILE A 31 -6.79 -11.66 25.16
CA ILE A 31 -7.19 -13.07 25.01
C ILE A 31 -8.70 -13.17 24.74
N LYS A 32 -9.54 -12.49 25.53
CA LYS A 32 -11.00 -12.46 25.35
C LYS A 32 -11.43 -11.85 24.02
N SER A 33 -10.61 -10.99 23.43
CA SER A 33 -10.90 -10.32 22.15
C SER A 33 -10.51 -11.12 20.91
N LYS A 34 -9.94 -12.33 21.04
CA LYS A 34 -9.34 -13.05 19.90
C LYS A 34 -10.31 -13.41 18.78
N GLU A 35 -11.60 -13.52 19.08
CA GLU A 35 -12.68 -13.81 18.11
C GLU A 35 -13.25 -12.55 17.43
N VAL A 36 -12.80 -11.36 17.81
CA VAL A 36 -13.26 -10.12 17.16
C VAL A 36 -12.74 -10.07 15.72
N LEU A 37 -13.65 -9.88 14.78
CA LEU A 37 -13.42 -9.95 13.33
C LEU A 37 -12.80 -8.67 12.73
N ASN A 38 -11.76 -8.14 13.37
CA ASN A 38 -11.11 -6.88 12.98
C ASN A 38 -9.68 -7.05 12.45
N SER A 39 -9.33 -8.25 11.97
CA SER A 39 -8.06 -8.51 11.30
C SER A 39 -7.97 -7.72 9.97
N THR A 40 -6.78 -7.21 9.67
CA THR A 40 -6.56 -6.29 8.55
C THR A 40 -5.14 -6.38 8.00
N PHE A 41 -4.97 -5.85 6.79
CA PHE A 41 -3.67 -5.60 6.15
C PHE A 41 -3.27 -4.12 6.17
N ASP A 42 -4.13 -3.25 6.72
CA ASP A 42 -3.91 -1.80 6.82
C ASP A 42 -2.78 -1.47 7.80
N ASN A 43 -2.05 -0.37 7.55
CA ASN A 43 -0.91 0.08 8.37
C ASN A 43 0.15 -1.01 8.62
N GLY A 44 0.41 -1.85 7.62
CA GLY A 44 1.40 -2.92 7.72
C GLY A 44 0.94 -4.11 8.56
N ALA A 45 -0.32 -4.16 9.01
CA ALA A 45 -0.82 -5.24 9.84
C ALA A 45 -0.75 -6.59 9.13
N THR A 46 -0.70 -7.66 9.91
CA THR A 46 -0.60 -9.05 9.44
C THR A 46 0.69 -9.40 8.69
N HIS A 47 0.97 -8.86 7.50
CA HIS A 47 2.11 -9.29 6.69
C HIS A 47 3.47 -8.98 7.34
N SER A 48 3.61 -7.85 8.03
CA SER A 48 4.84 -7.53 8.79
C SER A 48 5.05 -8.46 10.00
N HIS A 49 3.96 -8.82 10.69
CA HIS A 49 3.99 -9.73 11.83
C HIS A 49 4.41 -11.14 11.41
N ILE A 50 3.90 -11.62 10.28
CA ILE A 50 4.27 -12.91 9.70
C ILE A 50 5.76 -12.91 9.35
N ASP A 51 6.26 -11.88 8.66
CA ASP A 51 7.69 -11.77 8.31
C ASP A 51 8.57 -11.80 9.57
N TYR A 52 8.19 -11.04 10.59
CA TYR A 52 8.92 -10.99 11.85
C TYR A 52 8.91 -12.35 12.58
N LEU A 53 7.75 -13.02 12.68
CA LEU A 53 7.63 -14.34 13.32
C LEU A 53 8.49 -15.39 12.64
N ALA A 54 8.55 -15.39 11.31
CA ALA A 54 9.43 -16.28 10.56
C ALA A 54 10.91 -16.03 10.86
N GLN A 55 11.33 -14.77 10.93
CA GLN A 55 12.71 -14.41 11.30
C GLN A 55 13.03 -14.86 12.73
N VAL A 56 12.14 -14.61 13.69
CA VAL A 56 12.32 -15.06 15.08
C VAL A 56 12.44 -16.58 15.15
N TYR A 57 11.55 -17.32 14.47
CA TYR A 57 11.63 -18.78 14.43
C TYR A 57 12.97 -19.27 13.86
N SER A 58 13.49 -18.63 12.81
CA SER A 58 14.78 -19.01 12.21
C SER A 58 15.96 -18.89 13.18
N ILE A 59 15.82 -18.07 14.23
CA ILE A 59 16.84 -17.85 15.25
C ILE A 59 16.61 -18.75 16.47
N THR A 60 15.37 -18.80 16.97
CA THR A 60 15.05 -19.46 18.25
C THR A 60 14.66 -20.93 18.10
N ASN A 61 14.19 -21.34 16.92
CA ASN A 61 13.58 -22.64 16.65
C ASN A 61 12.37 -22.99 17.55
N GLU A 62 11.77 -22.02 18.26
CA GLU A 62 10.58 -22.28 19.08
C GLU A 62 9.31 -22.42 18.21
N THR A 63 8.67 -23.58 18.27
CA THR A 63 7.57 -23.97 17.35
C THR A 63 6.39 -23.02 17.35
N LYS A 64 6.07 -22.39 18.49
CA LYS A 64 4.99 -21.39 18.61
C LYS A 64 5.10 -20.24 17.60
N TYR A 65 6.33 -19.83 17.23
CA TYR A 65 6.54 -18.76 16.25
C TYR A 65 6.29 -19.26 14.82
N LYS A 66 6.72 -20.49 14.52
CA LYS A 66 6.41 -21.15 13.25
C LYS A 66 4.90 -21.35 13.07
N GLU A 67 4.23 -21.86 14.08
CA GLU A 67 2.77 -22.10 14.06
C GLU A 67 2.00 -20.81 13.83
N ALA A 68 2.33 -19.74 14.57
CA ALA A 68 1.71 -18.43 14.38
C ALA A 68 1.99 -17.84 12.99
N CYS A 69 3.21 -17.98 12.48
CA CYS A 69 3.57 -17.58 11.13
C CYS A 69 2.70 -18.32 10.09
N LEU A 70 2.63 -19.65 10.15
CA LEU A 70 1.85 -20.46 9.23
C LEU A 70 0.36 -20.10 9.28
N HIS A 71 -0.19 -19.88 10.48
CA HIS A 71 -1.58 -19.47 10.64
C HIS A 71 -1.86 -18.09 10.02
N GLY A 72 -0.93 -17.15 10.11
CA GLY A 72 -1.05 -15.86 9.42
C GLY A 72 -0.97 -15.97 7.89
N ILE A 73 -0.20 -16.92 7.37
CA ILE A 73 -0.16 -17.17 5.91
C ILE A 73 -1.48 -17.81 5.44
N GLU A 74 -2.05 -18.74 6.21
CA GLU A 74 -3.38 -19.28 5.91
C GLU A 74 -4.46 -18.19 5.93
N PHE A 75 -4.35 -17.20 6.82
CA PHE A 75 -5.19 -16.01 6.78
C PHE A 75 -5.04 -15.23 5.46
N ILE A 76 -3.80 -15.00 4.99
CA ILE A 76 -3.55 -14.37 3.67
C ILE A 76 -4.23 -15.15 2.54
N PHE A 77 -4.13 -16.48 2.55
CA PHE A 77 -4.74 -17.33 1.52
C PHE A 77 -6.27 -17.27 1.58
N SER A 78 -6.86 -17.36 2.77
CA SER A 78 -8.32 -17.32 2.94
C SER A 78 -8.94 -15.96 2.55
N ALA A 79 -8.18 -14.87 2.71
CA ALA A 79 -8.62 -13.52 2.34
C ALA A 79 -8.46 -13.20 0.85
N GLN A 80 -7.74 -14.02 0.07
CA GLN A 80 -7.48 -13.72 -1.34
C GLN A 80 -8.72 -13.98 -2.20
N TYR A 81 -9.21 -12.95 -2.91
CA TYR A 81 -10.34 -13.08 -3.82
C TYR A 81 -10.03 -13.98 -5.01
N PRO A 82 -11.05 -14.57 -5.70
CA PRO A 82 -10.85 -15.38 -6.90
C PRO A 82 -10.06 -14.70 -8.03
N ASN A 83 -10.15 -13.38 -8.17
CA ASN A 83 -9.37 -12.58 -9.13
C ASN A 83 -7.93 -12.30 -8.70
N GLY A 84 -7.54 -12.69 -7.47
CA GLY A 84 -6.19 -12.57 -6.93
C GLY A 84 -5.95 -11.38 -6.01
N GLY A 85 -6.89 -10.45 -5.88
CA GLY A 85 -6.75 -9.28 -5.01
C GLY A 85 -7.02 -9.59 -3.53
N TRP A 86 -6.69 -8.62 -2.66
CA TRP A 86 -6.96 -8.72 -1.22
C TRP A 86 -7.76 -7.52 -0.70
N PRO A 87 -8.70 -7.75 0.24
CA PRO A 87 -9.40 -6.67 0.93
C PRO A 87 -8.48 -5.91 1.88
N GLN A 88 -8.96 -4.78 2.42
CA GLN A 88 -8.30 -4.12 3.54
C GLN A 88 -8.53 -4.89 4.86
N PHE A 89 -9.75 -5.40 5.10
CA PHE A 89 -10.11 -6.20 6.28
C PHE A 89 -10.70 -7.54 5.87
N PHE A 90 -10.51 -8.56 6.70
CA PHE A 90 -11.13 -9.86 6.52
C PHE A 90 -11.40 -10.52 7.88
N PRO A 91 -12.62 -11.04 8.13
CA PRO A 91 -13.75 -11.25 7.19
C PRO A 91 -14.70 -10.04 7.03
N ASP A 92 -14.45 -8.91 7.69
CA ASP A 92 -15.29 -7.72 7.56
C ASP A 92 -15.16 -7.07 6.17
N THR A 93 -16.18 -7.28 5.33
CA THR A 93 -16.28 -6.75 3.96
C THR A 93 -17.21 -5.53 3.85
N SER A 94 -17.49 -4.84 4.96
CA SER A 94 -18.33 -3.64 4.96
C SER A 94 -17.67 -2.44 4.26
N GLY A 95 -18.47 -1.66 3.53
CA GLY A 95 -18.02 -0.42 2.89
C GLY A 95 -16.82 -0.62 1.96
N TYR A 96 -15.81 0.25 2.09
CA TYR A 96 -14.59 0.19 1.28
C TYR A 96 -13.63 -0.94 1.69
N LYS A 97 -13.85 -1.59 2.83
CA LYS A 97 -12.93 -2.61 3.36
C LYS A 97 -12.81 -3.85 2.47
N LYS A 98 -13.83 -4.12 1.65
CA LYS A 98 -13.87 -5.23 0.67
C LYS A 98 -13.08 -4.98 -0.60
N TYR A 99 -12.68 -3.75 -0.87
CA TYR A 99 -12.02 -3.43 -2.14
C TYR A 99 -10.62 -3.99 -2.18
N ILE A 100 -10.12 -4.27 -3.38
CA ILE A 100 -8.72 -4.58 -3.61
C ILE A 100 -7.91 -3.38 -3.14
N THR A 101 -7.10 -3.55 -2.10
CA THR A 101 -6.53 -2.42 -1.37
C THR A 101 -5.02 -2.32 -1.58
N PHE A 102 -4.59 -1.23 -2.22
CA PHE A 102 -3.19 -0.83 -2.33
C PHE A 102 -2.78 0.19 -1.27
N ASN A 103 -3.75 0.94 -0.71
CA ASN A 103 -3.55 1.91 0.37
C ASN A 103 -2.69 1.34 1.50
N ASP A 104 -1.79 2.18 2.03
CA ASP A 104 -0.86 1.87 3.12
C ASP A 104 -0.04 0.58 2.90
N GLY A 105 0.24 0.27 1.62
CA GLY A 105 1.05 -0.88 1.21
C GLY A 105 0.39 -2.23 1.46
N ALA A 106 -0.93 -2.30 1.68
CA ALA A 106 -1.61 -3.54 2.09
C ALA A 106 -1.33 -4.72 1.14
N MET A 107 -1.76 -4.63 -0.12
CA MET A 107 -1.53 -5.71 -1.09
C MET A 107 -0.06 -5.83 -1.52
N VAL A 108 0.68 -4.73 -1.62
CA VAL A 108 2.12 -4.75 -1.97
C VAL A 108 2.95 -5.46 -0.88
N GLY A 109 2.61 -5.24 0.39
CA GLY A 109 3.23 -5.89 1.55
C GLY A 109 2.99 -7.40 1.56
N ILE A 110 1.77 -7.83 1.24
CA ILE A 110 1.45 -9.25 1.05
C ILE A 110 2.29 -9.85 -0.08
N LEU A 111 2.32 -9.22 -1.26
CA LEU A 111 3.06 -9.73 -2.40
C LEU A 111 4.56 -9.79 -2.15
N ASN A 112 5.12 -8.79 -1.48
CA ASN A 112 6.51 -8.81 -1.06
C ASN A 112 6.79 -9.99 -0.12
N LEU A 113 5.93 -10.23 0.88
CA LEU A 113 6.06 -11.38 1.78
C LEU A 113 6.02 -12.71 1.01
N LEU A 114 5.00 -12.91 0.16
CA LEU A 114 4.86 -14.12 -0.65
C LEU A 114 6.07 -14.33 -1.59
N ARG A 115 6.59 -13.26 -2.20
CA ARG A 115 7.80 -13.31 -3.02
C ARG A 115 9.01 -13.76 -2.20
N LYS A 116 9.20 -13.23 -0.99
CA LYS A 116 10.33 -13.64 -0.14
C LYS A 116 10.23 -15.13 0.23
N PHE A 117 9.02 -15.65 0.50
CA PHE A 117 8.79 -17.09 0.71
C PHE A 117 9.12 -17.93 -0.53
N ALA A 118 8.69 -17.48 -1.71
CA ALA A 118 8.98 -18.12 -2.99
C ALA A 118 10.48 -18.22 -3.29
N LEU A 119 11.25 -17.17 -2.97
CA LEU A 119 12.70 -17.10 -3.17
C LEU A 119 13.52 -18.01 -2.23
N ALA A 120 12.88 -18.72 -1.31
CA ALA A 120 13.53 -19.67 -0.40
C ALA A 120 14.69 -19.08 0.41
N ILE A 121 14.59 -17.80 0.80
CA ILE A 121 15.61 -17.20 1.65
C ILE A 121 15.74 -17.99 2.97
N PRO A 122 16.95 -18.08 3.57
CA PRO A 122 17.25 -19.09 4.60
C PRO A 122 16.27 -19.14 5.78
N HIS A 123 15.73 -17.98 6.19
CA HIS A 123 14.79 -17.86 7.30
C HIS A 123 13.43 -18.55 7.05
N TYR A 124 13.12 -18.93 5.81
CA TYR A 124 11.88 -19.62 5.44
C TYR A 124 12.09 -21.07 5.00
N SER A 125 13.26 -21.64 5.31
CA SER A 125 13.60 -23.04 4.98
C SER A 125 12.59 -24.05 5.54
N PHE A 126 11.84 -23.68 6.58
CA PHE A 126 10.81 -24.51 7.21
C PHE A 126 9.53 -24.70 6.38
N LEU A 127 9.34 -23.93 5.30
CA LEU A 127 8.21 -24.10 4.38
C LEU A 127 8.47 -25.28 3.45
N ASN A 128 7.56 -26.28 3.48
CA ASN A 128 7.63 -27.46 2.61
C ASN A 128 7.27 -27.13 1.14
N GLY A 129 7.49 -28.09 0.24
CA GLY A 129 7.27 -27.89 -1.20
C GLY A 129 5.82 -27.56 -1.57
N GLU A 130 4.85 -28.24 -0.96
CA GLU A 130 3.42 -27.97 -1.20
C GLU A 130 3.03 -26.55 -0.80
N PHE A 131 3.50 -26.10 0.37
CA PHE A 131 3.24 -24.76 0.87
C PHE A 131 3.87 -23.70 -0.04
N ARG A 132 5.09 -23.94 -0.54
CA ARG A 132 5.74 -23.06 -1.52
C ARG A 132 4.96 -22.97 -2.83
N ASN A 133 4.35 -24.07 -3.28
CA ASN A 133 3.50 -24.05 -4.47
C ASN A 133 2.26 -23.16 -4.27
N ARG A 134 1.59 -23.27 -3.12
CA ARG A 134 0.44 -22.41 -2.77
C ARG A 134 0.84 -20.93 -2.67
N VAL A 135 1.99 -20.64 -2.08
CA VAL A 135 2.58 -19.29 -2.05
C VAL A 135 2.79 -18.75 -3.46
N ASN A 136 3.42 -19.54 -4.35
CA ASN A 136 3.70 -19.13 -5.73
C ASN A 136 2.40 -18.89 -6.52
N GLU A 137 1.41 -19.76 -6.38
CA GLU A 137 0.10 -19.59 -7.01
C GLU A 137 -0.60 -18.32 -6.53
N SER A 138 -0.62 -18.11 -5.20
CA SER A 138 -1.20 -16.91 -4.59
C SER A 138 -0.50 -15.63 -5.05
N PHE A 139 0.84 -15.63 -5.09
CA PHE A 139 1.64 -14.52 -5.61
C PHE A 139 1.31 -14.22 -7.08
N ASN A 140 1.30 -15.22 -7.95
CA ASN A 140 1.03 -15.05 -9.38
C ASN A 140 -0.39 -14.52 -9.65
N ARG A 141 -1.38 -15.00 -8.90
CA ARG A 141 -2.75 -14.47 -8.98
C ARG A 141 -2.83 -13.02 -8.54
N GLY A 142 -2.12 -12.65 -7.47
CA GLY A 142 -2.03 -11.27 -7.02
C GLY A 142 -1.31 -10.35 -8.01
N LEU A 143 -0.27 -10.83 -8.66
CA LEU A 143 0.44 -10.11 -9.72
C LEU A 143 -0.49 -9.84 -10.92
N GLU A 144 -1.21 -10.85 -11.40
CA GLU A 144 -2.19 -10.69 -12.47
C GLU A 144 -3.31 -9.71 -12.08
N CYS A 145 -3.74 -9.73 -10.81
CA CYS A 145 -4.73 -8.79 -10.29
C CYS A 145 -4.22 -7.34 -10.33
N ILE A 146 -2.97 -7.09 -9.92
CA ILE A 146 -2.36 -5.74 -10.01
C ILE A 146 -2.37 -5.25 -11.45
N LEU A 147 -1.91 -6.06 -12.39
CA LEU A 147 -1.83 -5.66 -13.80
C LEU A 147 -3.22 -5.34 -14.36
N LYS A 148 -4.26 -6.08 -13.97
CA LYS A 148 -5.65 -5.81 -14.39
C LYS A 148 -6.28 -4.59 -13.71
N CYS A 149 -5.80 -4.20 -12.54
CA CYS A 149 -6.26 -2.99 -11.86
C CYS A 149 -5.62 -1.71 -12.44
N GLN A 150 -4.60 -1.81 -13.30
CA GLN A 150 -3.95 -0.63 -13.85
C GLN A 150 -4.96 0.21 -14.66
N ILE A 151 -5.04 1.49 -14.34
CA ILE A 151 -6.06 2.40 -14.90
C ILE A 151 -5.78 2.55 -16.40
N LYS A 152 -6.80 2.26 -17.21
CA LYS A 152 -6.79 2.44 -18.66
C LYS A 152 -7.81 3.49 -19.05
N GLU A 153 -7.35 4.56 -19.69
CA GLU A 153 -8.19 5.63 -20.24
C GLU A 153 -7.91 5.80 -21.74
N GLY A 154 -8.83 5.30 -22.57
CA GLY A 154 -8.59 5.16 -24.01
C GLY A 154 -7.42 4.21 -24.28
N GLU A 155 -6.43 4.67 -25.05
CA GLU A 155 -5.20 3.92 -25.32
C GLU A 155 -4.13 4.11 -24.23
N ASN A 156 -4.34 5.05 -23.30
CA ASN A 156 -3.36 5.34 -22.26
C ASN A 156 -3.53 4.37 -21.09
N LEU A 157 -2.48 3.64 -20.80
CA LEU A 157 -2.31 2.93 -19.54
C LEU A 157 -1.57 3.86 -18.58
N LEU A 158 -2.14 4.09 -17.40
CA LEU A 158 -1.65 5.03 -16.39
C LEU A 158 -1.06 4.25 -15.21
N VAL A 159 -1.48 4.60 -13.99
CA VAL A 159 -1.08 3.92 -12.75
C VAL A 159 -2.32 3.38 -12.01
N TRP A 160 -2.31 3.29 -10.68
CA TRP A 160 -3.38 2.68 -9.89
C TRP A 160 -4.06 3.69 -8.97
N CYS A 161 -5.26 3.34 -8.50
CA CYS A 161 -5.96 4.00 -7.41
C CYS A 161 -5.50 3.40 -6.06
N GLN A 162 -5.81 4.05 -4.94
CA GLN A 162 -5.60 3.47 -3.61
C GLN A 162 -6.38 2.16 -3.41
N GLN A 163 -7.57 2.07 -4.02
CA GLN A 163 -8.40 0.88 -3.97
C GLN A 163 -9.20 0.71 -5.27
N HIS A 164 -9.44 -0.55 -5.60
CA HIS A 164 -10.19 -0.98 -6.77
C HIS A 164 -11.32 -1.92 -6.39
N ASP A 165 -12.43 -1.87 -7.12
CA ASP A 165 -13.55 -2.76 -6.92
C ASP A 165 -13.11 -4.22 -7.06
N ASN A 166 -13.51 -5.08 -6.12
CA ASN A 166 -13.08 -6.48 -6.11
C ASN A 166 -13.82 -7.36 -7.12
N VAL A 167 -14.73 -6.79 -7.92
CA VAL A 167 -15.43 -7.45 -9.03
C VAL A 167 -15.05 -6.80 -10.36
N THR A 168 -15.21 -5.48 -10.50
CA THR A 168 -15.01 -4.76 -11.77
C THR A 168 -13.57 -4.31 -11.99
N LEU A 169 -12.73 -4.30 -10.94
CA LEU A 169 -11.34 -3.81 -10.95
C LEU A 169 -11.20 -2.30 -11.22
N LEU A 170 -12.30 -1.56 -11.28
CA LEU A 170 -12.29 -0.11 -11.48
C LEU A 170 -11.89 0.63 -10.19
N PRO A 171 -11.24 1.81 -10.28
CA PRO A 171 -11.00 2.68 -9.13
C PRO A 171 -12.24 2.93 -8.28
N GLN A 172 -12.08 2.93 -6.95
CA GLN A 172 -13.17 3.17 -6.00
C GLN A 172 -12.81 4.21 -4.94
N ASN A 173 -13.84 4.85 -4.38
CA ASN A 173 -13.70 5.73 -3.22
C ASN A 173 -13.40 4.90 -1.95
N ALA A 174 -12.71 5.50 -0.96
CA ALA A 174 -12.59 4.96 0.39
C ALA A 174 -13.29 5.86 1.41
N ARG A 175 -12.52 6.55 2.27
CA ARG A 175 -13.06 7.58 3.17
C ARG A 175 -13.57 8.76 2.33
N THR A 176 -14.41 9.62 2.91
CA THR A 176 -15.03 10.74 2.17
C THR A 176 -14.00 11.64 1.49
N PHE A 177 -12.82 11.81 2.08
CA PHE A 177 -11.71 12.60 1.53
C PHE A 177 -10.74 11.78 0.64
N GLU A 178 -11.10 10.56 0.25
CA GLU A 178 -10.30 9.65 -0.60
C GLU A 178 -11.13 9.19 -1.80
N PRO A 179 -11.36 10.09 -2.78
CA PRO A 179 -12.11 9.76 -3.98
C PRO A 179 -11.33 8.79 -4.88
N ALA A 180 -12.06 8.06 -5.72
CA ALA A 180 -11.52 7.28 -6.83
C ALA A 180 -10.69 8.20 -7.71
N SER A 181 -9.40 7.90 -7.80
CA SER A 181 -8.42 8.81 -8.39
C SER A 181 -7.17 8.06 -8.83
N ILE A 182 -6.33 8.72 -9.61
CA ILE A 182 -4.99 8.25 -9.93
C ILE A 182 -4.08 8.58 -8.72
N CYS A 183 -3.47 7.56 -8.12
CA CYS A 183 -2.82 7.66 -6.81
C CYS A 183 -1.32 7.37 -6.89
N ASN A 184 -0.51 8.43 -6.86
CA ASN A 184 0.92 8.31 -7.16
C ASN A 184 1.74 7.61 -6.07
N GLY A 185 1.34 7.72 -4.80
CA GLY A 185 2.07 7.13 -3.67
C GLY A 185 2.06 5.61 -3.75
N GLU A 186 0.86 5.05 -3.74
CA GLU A 186 0.57 3.62 -3.80
C GLU A 186 1.07 3.03 -5.13
N SER A 187 0.93 3.78 -6.23
CA SER A 187 1.46 3.39 -7.53
C SER A 187 2.99 3.29 -7.55
N SER A 188 3.69 4.17 -6.84
CA SER A 188 5.15 4.09 -6.75
C SER A 188 5.60 2.79 -6.08
N GLU A 189 4.91 2.38 -5.01
CA GLU A 189 5.19 1.10 -4.33
C GLU A 189 4.92 -0.11 -5.23
N ILE A 190 3.82 -0.08 -5.99
CA ILE A 190 3.51 -1.13 -6.97
C ILE A 190 4.61 -1.23 -8.01
N VAL A 191 5.03 -0.11 -8.64
CA VAL A 191 6.05 -0.13 -9.69
C VAL A 191 7.39 -0.62 -9.15
N LEU A 192 7.81 -0.16 -7.97
CA LEU A 192 9.03 -0.64 -7.33
C LEU A 192 8.98 -2.15 -7.08
N MET A 193 7.85 -2.68 -6.62
CA MET A 193 7.68 -4.13 -6.45
C MET A 193 7.74 -4.88 -7.79
N LEU A 194 7.10 -4.36 -8.85
CA LEU A 194 7.14 -4.97 -10.19
C LEU A 194 8.56 -4.95 -10.78
N MET A 195 9.34 -3.88 -10.55
CA MET A 195 10.73 -3.78 -11.01
C MET A 195 11.65 -4.84 -10.38
N GLU A 196 11.26 -5.39 -9.23
CA GLU A 196 11.99 -6.44 -8.50
C GLU A 196 11.69 -7.87 -9.01
N ILE A 197 10.80 -8.01 -10.00
CA ILE A 197 10.50 -9.30 -10.64
C ILE A 197 11.68 -9.69 -11.54
N LYS A 198 12.22 -10.89 -11.32
CA LYS A 198 13.28 -11.45 -12.17
C LYS A 198 12.67 -11.92 -13.49
N ASN A 199 13.27 -11.51 -14.61
CA ASN A 199 12.80 -11.84 -15.96
C ASN A 199 11.32 -11.44 -16.16
N PRO A 200 10.96 -10.16 -16.01
CA PRO A 200 9.59 -9.70 -16.19
C PRO A 200 9.13 -9.98 -17.63
N ASP A 201 7.87 -10.40 -17.79
CA ASP A 201 7.28 -10.60 -19.10
C ASP A 201 6.91 -9.26 -19.77
N LYS A 202 6.45 -9.33 -21.03
CA LYS A 202 6.07 -8.14 -21.80
C LYS A 202 4.94 -7.34 -21.16
N LYS A 203 4.01 -7.98 -20.43
CA LYS A 203 2.90 -7.27 -19.77
C LYS A 203 3.41 -6.45 -18.60
N ILE A 204 4.29 -7.04 -17.77
CA ILE A 204 4.92 -6.36 -16.64
C ILE A 204 5.81 -5.21 -17.15
N ILE A 205 6.60 -5.47 -18.20
CA ILE A 205 7.45 -4.44 -18.80
C ILE A 205 6.62 -3.25 -19.28
N ASN A 206 5.56 -3.50 -20.06
CA ASN A 206 4.66 -2.45 -20.55
C ASN A 206 3.98 -1.70 -19.40
N SER A 207 3.51 -2.42 -18.36
CA SER A 207 2.89 -1.84 -17.18
C SER A 207 3.81 -0.84 -16.47
N ILE A 208 5.07 -1.23 -16.22
CA ILE A 208 6.10 -0.39 -15.58
C ILE A 208 6.42 0.83 -16.45
N GLN A 209 6.65 0.61 -17.75
CA GLN A 209 7.00 1.67 -18.69
C GLN A 209 5.93 2.75 -18.78
N GLN A 210 4.66 2.35 -18.86
CA GLN A 210 3.52 3.25 -18.90
C GLN A 210 3.36 4.05 -17.59
N ALA A 211 3.56 3.39 -16.44
CA ALA A 211 3.55 4.07 -15.14
C ALA A 211 4.70 5.09 -14.99
N VAL A 212 5.89 4.75 -15.46
CA VAL A 212 7.05 5.66 -15.49
C VAL A 212 6.77 6.88 -16.36
N LYS A 213 6.18 6.67 -17.54
CA LYS A 213 5.74 7.77 -18.41
C LYS A 213 4.79 8.70 -17.67
N TRP A 214 3.76 8.15 -17.03
CA TRP A 214 2.82 8.92 -16.22
C TRP A 214 3.51 9.72 -15.11
N PHE A 215 4.43 9.12 -14.35
CA PHE A 215 5.15 9.84 -13.29
C PHE A 215 5.97 11.00 -13.84
N ASN A 216 6.62 10.83 -15.00
CA ASN A 216 7.36 11.90 -15.62
C ASN A 216 6.46 13.03 -16.14
N ASP A 217 5.33 12.68 -16.76
CA ASP A 217 4.39 13.65 -17.35
C ASP A 217 3.61 14.43 -16.27
N SER A 218 3.26 13.77 -15.16
CA SER A 218 2.41 14.33 -14.10
C SER A 218 3.17 15.14 -13.04
N LYS A 219 4.50 15.16 -13.08
CA LYS A 219 5.32 15.85 -12.08
C LYS A 219 5.07 17.35 -12.08
N ILE A 220 5.07 17.94 -10.89
CA ILE A 220 4.94 19.37 -10.68
C ILE A 220 6.33 19.92 -10.39
N LEU A 221 6.74 20.93 -11.14
CA LEU A 221 8.01 21.63 -10.98
C LEU A 221 7.77 23.00 -10.33
N GLY A 222 8.83 23.61 -9.80
CA GLY A 222 8.76 24.98 -9.30
C GLY A 222 7.88 25.16 -8.05
N THR A 223 7.53 24.07 -7.36
CA THR A 223 6.52 24.05 -6.29
C THR A 223 7.08 23.40 -5.04
N ALA A 224 7.00 24.08 -3.90
CA ALA A 224 7.38 23.54 -2.60
C ALA A 224 6.27 23.71 -1.54
N ILE A 225 6.29 22.85 -0.53
CA ILE A 225 5.37 22.92 0.61
C ILE A 225 6.11 23.51 1.82
N LYS A 226 5.66 24.68 2.28
CA LYS A 226 6.20 25.35 3.45
C LYS A 226 5.29 25.14 4.66
N VAL A 227 5.88 24.70 5.76
CA VAL A 227 5.22 24.69 7.08
C VAL A 227 5.39 26.08 7.70
N ILE A 228 4.29 26.67 8.16
CA ILE A 228 4.27 27.99 8.81
C ILE A 228 3.64 27.90 10.20
N ASP A 229 3.99 28.83 11.09
CA ASP A 229 3.33 28.95 12.38
C ASP A 229 1.87 29.40 12.22
N ALA A 230 0.98 28.87 13.06
CA ALA A 230 -0.43 29.25 13.07
C ALA A 230 -1.07 28.96 14.45
N PRO A 231 -2.20 29.60 14.81
CA PRO A 231 -2.82 29.43 16.13
C PRO A 231 -3.08 27.96 16.48
N ARG A 232 -2.87 27.59 17.75
CA ARG A 232 -3.14 26.21 18.20
C ARG A 232 -4.62 25.88 18.03
N ILE A 233 -4.91 24.73 17.40
CA ILE A 233 -6.25 24.14 17.35
C ILE A 233 -6.16 22.66 17.72
N GLU A 234 -7.17 22.20 18.47
CA GLU A 234 -7.43 20.79 18.75
C GLU A 234 -8.48 20.26 17.77
N TYR A 235 -8.18 19.16 17.09
CA TYR A 235 -9.13 18.40 16.28
C TYR A 235 -9.36 17.02 16.89
N GLN A 236 -10.36 16.29 16.38
CA GLN A 236 -10.72 14.97 16.91
C GLN A 236 -9.54 13.96 16.91
N TYR A 237 -8.67 14.03 15.90
CA TYR A 237 -7.62 13.03 15.68
C TYR A 237 -6.19 13.57 15.81
N HIS A 238 -6.01 14.88 15.90
CA HIS A 238 -4.70 15.52 16.07
C HIS A 238 -4.85 16.96 16.57
N SER A 239 -3.74 17.53 17.03
CA SER A 239 -3.63 18.96 17.32
C SER A 239 -2.52 19.57 16.45
N THR A 240 -2.61 20.86 16.17
CA THR A 240 -1.56 21.55 15.40
C THR A 240 -1.36 22.99 15.87
N LYS A 241 -0.09 23.41 15.86
CA LYS A 241 0.36 24.82 16.02
C LYS A 241 0.95 25.37 14.72
N THR A 242 0.74 24.68 13.62
CA THR A 242 1.29 25.01 12.30
C THR A 242 0.21 24.93 11.23
N ASP A 243 0.53 25.41 10.05
CA ASP A 243 -0.20 25.18 8.81
C ASP A 243 0.77 24.83 7.66
N LYS A 244 0.24 24.37 6.54
CA LYS A 244 1.01 24.10 5.32
C LYS A 244 0.51 24.97 4.19
N ILE A 245 1.42 25.62 3.47
CA ILE A 245 1.12 26.41 2.28
C ILE A 245 1.97 25.94 1.10
N VAL A 246 1.47 26.20 -0.10
CA VAL A 246 2.24 26.04 -1.33
C VAL A 246 3.00 27.34 -1.59
N ILE A 247 4.27 27.23 -1.95
CA ILE A 247 5.10 28.35 -2.40
C ILE A 247 5.71 28.03 -3.76
N GLU A 248 5.97 29.07 -4.54
CA GLU A 248 6.78 28.98 -5.75
C GLU A 248 8.26 28.91 -5.35
N ASP A 249 8.96 27.93 -5.91
CA ASP A 249 10.39 27.71 -5.71
C ASP A 249 10.95 27.02 -6.97
N PRO A 250 11.54 27.78 -7.92
CA PRO A 250 12.04 27.25 -9.19
C PRO A 250 13.07 26.13 -9.04
N ASP A 251 13.78 26.08 -7.91
CA ASP A 251 14.83 25.10 -7.62
C ASP A 251 14.31 23.88 -6.83
N ALA A 252 13.02 23.87 -6.48
CA ALA A 252 12.41 22.76 -5.75
C ALA A 252 12.47 21.45 -6.56
N PRO A 253 12.73 20.31 -5.90
CA PRO A 253 12.68 19.01 -6.56
C PRO A 253 11.25 18.73 -7.09
N PRO A 254 11.12 17.89 -8.12
CA PRO A 254 9.80 17.47 -8.61
C PRO A 254 8.93 16.92 -7.49
N ILE A 255 7.67 17.35 -7.47
CA ILE A 255 6.67 16.95 -6.49
C ILE A 255 5.40 16.47 -7.20
N TRP A 256 4.61 15.63 -6.54
CA TRP A 256 3.32 15.16 -7.06
C TRP A 256 2.25 15.38 -6.01
N THR A 257 1.00 15.61 -6.43
CA THR A 257 -0.12 15.42 -5.49
C THR A 257 -0.35 13.93 -5.25
N ARG A 258 -0.95 13.63 -4.10
CA ARG A 258 -1.36 12.26 -3.78
C ARG A 258 -2.41 11.75 -4.76
N PHE A 259 -3.35 12.61 -5.14
CA PHE A 259 -4.45 12.29 -6.04
C PHE A 259 -4.43 13.16 -7.29
N TYR A 260 -4.72 12.53 -8.41
CA TYR A 260 -5.04 13.18 -9.69
C TYR A 260 -6.44 12.74 -10.12
N GLU A 261 -7.24 13.68 -10.59
CA GLU A 261 -8.59 13.42 -11.08
C GLU A 261 -8.54 12.50 -12.31
N LEU A 262 -9.40 11.47 -12.33
CA LEU A 262 -9.58 10.60 -13.49
C LEU A 262 -10.03 11.43 -14.70
N VAL A 263 -9.65 11.02 -15.91
CA VAL A 263 -9.96 11.66 -17.19
C VAL A 263 -9.28 13.03 -17.41
N THR A 264 -9.36 13.97 -16.46
CA THR A 264 -8.79 15.32 -16.64
C THR A 264 -7.32 15.42 -16.26
N HIS A 265 -6.83 14.45 -15.46
CA HIS A 265 -5.47 14.36 -14.95
C HIS A 265 -5.04 15.60 -14.15
N LYS A 266 -6.00 16.32 -13.57
CA LYS A 266 -5.71 17.48 -12.73
C LYS A 266 -5.26 17.04 -11.33
N PRO A 267 -4.19 17.64 -10.78
CA PRO A 267 -3.89 17.53 -9.35
C PRO A 267 -5.13 17.89 -8.52
N MET A 268 -5.49 17.02 -7.56
CA MET A 268 -6.74 17.14 -6.81
C MET A 268 -6.52 16.89 -5.31
N PHE A 269 -7.33 17.55 -4.50
CA PHE A 269 -7.43 17.40 -3.06
C PHE A 269 -8.88 17.18 -2.66
N CYS A 270 -9.16 16.84 -1.40
CA CYS A 270 -10.53 16.65 -0.94
C CYS A 270 -10.68 16.99 0.55
N ASN A 271 -11.84 17.54 0.91
CA ASN A 271 -12.21 17.80 2.31
C ASN A 271 -13.10 16.68 2.86
N ARG A 272 -13.41 16.74 4.16
CA ARG A 272 -14.24 15.72 4.83
C ARG A 272 -15.67 15.67 4.30
N ASP A 273 -16.15 16.75 3.69
CA ASP A 273 -17.45 16.82 3.03
C ASP A 273 -17.49 16.06 1.69
N GLY A 274 -16.36 15.51 1.25
CA GLY A 274 -16.24 14.71 0.04
C GLY A 274 -16.19 15.50 -1.26
N LYS A 275 -16.03 16.83 -1.18
CA LYS A 275 -15.93 17.67 -2.37
C LYS A 275 -14.47 17.81 -2.82
N PRO A 276 -14.17 17.50 -4.09
CA PRO A 276 -12.89 17.84 -4.69
C PRO A 276 -12.59 19.33 -4.62
N VAL A 277 -11.35 19.66 -4.30
CA VAL A 277 -10.79 21.01 -4.43
C VAL A 277 -9.45 20.94 -5.16
N TYR A 278 -9.00 22.04 -5.76
CA TYR A 278 -7.90 22.04 -6.74
C TYR A 278 -6.69 22.86 -6.30
N SER A 279 -6.65 23.25 -5.03
CA SER A 279 -5.48 23.85 -4.40
C SER A 279 -5.41 23.47 -2.93
N LEU A 280 -4.19 23.38 -2.39
CA LEU A 280 -4.00 23.09 -0.97
C LEU A 280 -4.63 24.16 -0.07
N ALA A 281 -4.70 25.42 -0.54
CA ALA A 281 -5.31 26.52 0.20
C ALA A 281 -6.82 26.30 0.46
N GLN A 282 -7.51 25.57 -0.43
CA GLN A 282 -8.93 25.22 -0.29
C GLN A 282 -9.17 24.00 0.61
N VAL A 283 -8.12 23.27 1.00
CA VAL A 283 -8.22 22.15 1.94
C VAL A 283 -8.35 22.70 3.36
N ASP A 284 -9.32 22.22 4.13
CA ASP A 284 -9.50 22.63 5.52
C ASP A 284 -8.21 22.39 6.32
N ARG A 285 -7.83 23.34 7.18
CA ARG A 285 -6.59 23.27 7.97
C ARG A 285 -6.42 21.95 8.72
N GLU A 286 -7.53 21.36 9.17
CA GLU A 286 -7.57 20.04 9.79
C GLU A 286 -6.98 18.96 8.87
N ARG A 287 -7.47 18.85 7.64
CA ARG A 287 -6.97 17.87 6.64
C ARG A 287 -5.63 18.28 6.06
N ARG A 288 -5.38 19.57 5.85
CA ARG A 288 -4.12 20.09 5.32
C ARG A 288 -2.92 19.76 6.23
N THR A 289 -3.13 19.79 7.54
CA THR A 289 -2.09 19.48 8.52
C THR A 289 -2.01 18.00 8.88
N GLY A 290 -3.15 17.29 8.92
CA GLY A 290 -3.24 15.88 9.32
C GLY A 290 -3.09 14.84 8.21
N TYR A 291 -2.94 15.25 6.94
CA TYR A 291 -2.84 14.33 5.80
C TYR A 291 -1.74 14.77 4.80
N GLY A 292 -1.08 13.80 4.18
CA GLY A 292 -0.04 14.02 3.17
C GLY A 292 -0.66 14.20 1.80
N TRP A 293 -0.80 15.45 1.35
CA TRP A 293 -1.40 15.78 0.05
C TRP A 293 -0.42 15.88 -1.10
N TYR A 294 0.85 16.12 -0.78
CA TYR A 294 1.96 16.11 -1.73
C TYR A 294 2.97 15.06 -1.32
N ILE A 295 3.59 14.44 -2.32
CA ILE A 295 4.48 13.31 -2.16
C ILE A 295 5.65 13.40 -3.15
N TYR A 296 6.72 12.65 -2.85
CA TYR A 296 7.95 12.61 -3.64
C TYR A 296 8.32 11.18 -4.10
N SER A 297 7.54 10.16 -3.72
CA SER A 297 7.88 8.75 -3.98
C SER A 297 8.02 8.38 -5.47
N PRO A 298 7.32 9.00 -6.45
CA PRO A 298 7.56 8.75 -7.86
C PRO A 298 9.00 9.02 -8.29
N GLN A 299 9.70 9.93 -7.62
CA GLN A 299 11.10 10.22 -7.94
C GLN A 299 11.99 9.00 -7.76
N GLU A 300 11.73 8.14 -6.77
CA GLU A 300 12.50 6.90 -6.58
C GLU A 300 12.32 5.93 -7.75
N VAL A 301 11.09 5.84 -8.29
CA VAL A 301 10.81 5.04 -9.49
C VAL A 301 11.60 5.59 -10.68
N LEU A 302 11.54 6.90 -10.90
CA LEU A 302 12.24 7.56 -12.00
C LEU A 302 13.76 7.40 -11.88
N ASN A 303 14.31 7.41 -10.65
CA ASN A 303 15.74 7.20 -10.41
C ASN A 303 16.19 5.77 -10.76
N ARG A 304 15.38 4.75 -10.44
CA ARG A 304 15.71 3.34 -10.73
C ARG A 304 15.46 2.92 -12.18
N TYR A 305 14.57 3.64 -12.87
CA TYR A 305 14.11 3.26 -14.20
C TYR A 305 15.23 3.12 -15.24
N PRO A 306 16.23 4.01 -15.36
CA PRO A 306 17.25 3.90 -16.40
C PRO A 306 18.02 2.58 -16.37
N GLU A 307 18.44 2.14 -15.17
CA GLU A 307 19.14 0.85 -15.02
C GLU A 307 18.22 -0.33 -15.29
N TRP A 308 16.97 -0.27 -14.81
CA TRP A 308 15.97 -1.30 -15.04
C TRP A 308 15.61 -1.43 -16.53
N GLN A 309 15.38 -0.30 -17.22
CA GLN A 309 15.01 -0.23 -18.63
C GLN A 309 16.13 -0.76 -19.52
N LYS A 310 17.38 -0.34 -19.28
CA LYS A 310 18.54 -0.85 -20.03
C LYS A 310 18.65 -2.37 -19.98
N LYS A 311 18.25 -2.97 -18.85
CA LYS A 311 18.30 -4.42 -18.64
C LYS A 311 17.13 -5.16 -19.31
N TRP A 312 15.91 -4.62 -19.23
CA TRP A 312 14.70 -5.38 -19.56
C TRP A 312 13.96 -4.88 -20.80
N ALA A 313 14.19 -3.66 -21.24
CA ALA A 313 13.52 -3.06 -22.40
C ALA A 313 14.44 -2.11 -23.19
N PRO A 314 15.65 -2.55 -23.60
CA PRO A 314 16.69 -1.67 -24.18
C PRO A 314 16.27 -0.94 -25.46
N GLU A 315 15.24 -1.43 -26.17
CA GLU A 315 14.75 -0.87 -27.43
C GLU A 315 13.56 0.09 -27.25
N ALA A 316 13.05 0.25 -26.03
CA ALA A 316 11.92 1.12 -25.73
C ALA A 316 12.19 1.91 -24.43
N ASN A 317 12.41 3.22 -24.55
CA ASN A 317 12.53 4.12 -23.42
C ASN A 317 11.33 5.09 -23.43
N MET A 318 10.55 5.11 -22.35
CA MET A 318 9.36 5.98 -22.25
C MET A 318 9.67 7.40 -21.74
N LEU A 319 10.92 7.67 -21.39
CA LEU A 319 11.37 9.00 -20.95
C LEU A 319 12.10 9.79 -22.06
N GLU A 320 12.32 9.18 -23.22
CA GLU A 320 12.97 9.78 -24.40
C GLU A 320 11.97 10.23 -25.46
#